data_AF-A0A7C1J433-F1
#
_entry.id   AF-A0A7C1J433-F1
#
_cell.length_a   1.000
_cell.length_b   1.000
_cell.length_c   1.000
_cell.angle_alpha   90.00
_cell.angle_beta   90.00
_cell.angle_gamma   90.00
#
_symmetry.space_group_name_H-M   'P 1'
#
loop_
_entity.id
_entity.type
_entity.pdbx_description
1 polymer ?
#
loop_
_entity_poly.entity_id
_entity_poly.type
_entity_poly.pdbx_seq_one_letter_code
_entity_poly.pdbx_strand_id
1 'polypeptide(L)'
;MLRKLLIAVVIIGAVVLMASTVFASTYAGTVIFTCVNADAAGSGSHTLDRDNTGAGQEALRIDITDGYGTLIYTLSFSNVLGTFAGGIGDFFYTTPPAANPITFTLTSLAGNGLPEQIDVFEQGECAGLPTVGTDTCPNPLPTSAVLYNIPAGALAFFEPRSDAYTGFDLPPGTWYVTDNENGYAQVWIACQARRVWVPEANVVGLGG
;
A
#
# COMPACT_ATOMS: atom_id res chain seq x y z
N MET A 1 -11.57 51.60 18.22
CA MET A 1 -11.26 50.81 16.99
C MET A 1 -10.16 49.77 17.18
N LEU A 2 -9.33 49.84 18.24
CA LEU A 2 -8.22 48.90 18.50
C LEU A 2 -8.62 47.49 19.01
N ARG A 3 -9.87 47.28 19.45
CA ARG A 3 -10.38 46.00 20.01
C ARG A 3 -10.80 44.97 18.96
N LYS A 4 -11.11 45.39 17.73
CA LYS A 4 -11.54 44.47 16.65
C LYS A 4 -10.37 43.85 15.88
N LEU A 5 -9.15 44.37 16.07
CA LEU A 5 -7.95 43.87 15.39
C LEU A 5 -7.33 42.64 16.08
N LEU A 6 -7.66 42.41 17.35
CA LEU A 6 -7.10 41.30 18.15
C LEU A 6 -7.83 39.96 17.95
N ILE A 7 -9.03 39.96 17.35
CA ILE A 7 -9.78 38.73 17.05
C ILE A 7 -9.33 38.12 15.71
N ALA A 8 -8.78 38.93 14.80
CA ALA A 8 -8.33 38.46 13.49
C ALA A 8 -6.97 37.73 13.52
N VAL A 9 -6.15 37.94 14.55
CA VAL A 9 -4.81 37.31 14.66
C VAL A 9 -4.88 35.92 15.30
N VAL A 10 -5.95 35.61 16.05
CA VAL A 10 -6.08 34.30 16.74
C VAL A 10 -6.59 33.19 15.81
N ILE A 11 -7.18 33.52 14.66
CA ILE A 11 -7.73 32.54 13.70
C ILE A 11 -6.68 32.04 12.69
N ILE A 12 -5.52 32.70 12.61
CA ILE A 12 -4.37 32.28 11.78
C ILE A 12 -3.35 31.48 12.64
N GLY A 13 -3.81 30.85 13.72
CA GLY A 13 -3.13 29.70 14.30
C GLY A 13 -3.58 28.46 13.55
N ALA A 14 -3.38 28.43 12.22
CA ALA A 14 -3.65 27.27 11.40
C ALA A 14 -2.75 26.16 11.93
N VAL A 15 -3.39 25.27 12.69
CA VAL A 15 -2.82 24.04 13.21
C VAL A 15 -2.31 23.27 12.00
N VAL A 16 -1.01 23.42 11.73
CA VAL A 16 -0.25 22.50 10.90
C VAL A 16 -0.14 21.22 11.73
N LEU A 17 -1.24 20.46 11.77
CA LEU A 17 -1.21 19.07 12.15
C LEU A 17 -0.35 18.41 11.07
N MET A 18 0.92 18.23 11.40
CA MET A 18 1.80 17.38 10.61
C MET A 18 1.14 16.01 10.62
N ALA A 19 0.48 15.67 9.51
CA ALA A 19 0.02 14.32 9.26
C ALA A 19 1.29 13.48 9.08
N SER A 20 1.86 13.00 10.19
CA SER A 20 2.79 11.89 10.15
C SER A 20 2.04 10.75 9.49
N THR A 21 2.51 10.30 8.34
CA THR A 21 2.05 9.05 7.75
C THR A 21 2.39 7.95 8.76
N VAL A 22 1.40 7.55 9.55
CA VAL A 22 1.51 6.37 10.39
C VAL A 22 1.40 5.20 9.44
N PHE A 23 2.50 4.47 9.24
CA PHE A 23 2.44 3.18 8.56
C PHE A 23 1.60 2.26 9.46
N ALA A 24 0.65 1.51 8.91
CA ALA A 24 -0.21 0.67 9.73
C ALA A 24 0.59 -0.44 10.43
N SER A 25 1.32 -1.20 9.63
CA SER A 25 2.27 -2.18 10.10
C SER A 25 3.49 -2.24 9.18
N THR A 26 4.65 -2.60 9.77
CA THR A 26 5.85 -2.94 9.02
C THR A 26 6.25 -4.38 9.31
N TYR A 27 6.34 -5.20 8.26
CA TYR A 27 6.89 -6.54 8.35
C TYR A 27 8.23 -6.61 7.61
N ALA A 28 9.29 -6.97 8.32
CA ALA A 28 10.66 -7.06 7.80
C ALA A 28 11.10 -8.52 7.64
N GLY A 29 10.17 -9.40 7.22
CA GLY A 29 10.43 -10.81 7.00
C GLY A 29 10.11 -11.28 5.59
N THR A 30 9.86 -12.58 5.45
CA THR A 30 9.48 -13.21 4.18
C THR A 30 8.49 -14.32 4.46
N VAL A 31 7.51 -14.48 3.58
CA VAL A 31 6.55 -15.58 3.60
C VAL A 31 7.07 -16.72 2.72
N ILE A 32 7.25 -17.89 3.33
CA ILE A 32 7.64 -19.11 2.62
C ILE A 32 6.36 -19.87 2.25
N PHE A 33 6.18 -20.13 0.96
CA PHE A 33 5.00 -20.81 0.44
C PHE A 33 5.28 -22.30 0.21
N THR A 34 4.36 -23.15 0.67
CA THR A 34 4.34 -24.57 0.33
C THR A 34 2.98 -24.94 -0.28
N CYS A 35 2.74 -26.22 -0.52
CA CYS A 35 1.45 -26.71 -0.96
C CYS A 35 0.41 -26.87 0.17
N VAL A 36 0.81 -26.68 1.43
CA VAL A 36 -0.05 -26.90 2.60
C VAL A 36 -0.17 -25.70 3.53
N ASN A 37 0.79 -24.77 3.48
CA ASN A 37 0.82 -23.59 4.33
C ASN A 37 1.61 -22.44 3.71
N ALA A 38 1.31 -21.23 4.19
CA ALA A 38 2.20 -20.08 4.09
C ALA A 38 2.85 -19.87 5.46
N ASP A 39 4.17 -19.93 5.52
CA ASP A 39 4.95 -19.82 6.75
C ASP A 39 5.67 -18.47 6.80
N ALA A 40 5.23 -17.63 7.73
CA ALA A 40 5.84 -16.35 8.07
C ALA A 40 6.38 -16.35 9.50
N ALA A 41 6.58 -17.53 10.11
CA ALA A 41 7.07 -17.69 11.46
C ALA A 41 8.60 -17.58 11.48
N GLY A 42 9.13 -16.78 12.42
CA GLY A 42 10.57 -16.63 12.63
C GLY A 42 11.34 -15.95 11.49
N SER A 43 10.66 -15.49 10.43
CA SER A 43 11.31 -14.94 9.23
C SER A 43 11.59 -13.43 9.29
N GLY A 44 11.25 -12.74 10.39
CA GLY A 44 11.57 -11.32 10.57
C GLY A 44 10.79 -10.66 11.71
N SER A 45 10.99 -9.34 11.90
CA SER A 45 10.22 -8.56 12.86
C SER A 45 8.94 -8.01 12.26
N HIS A 46 7.85 -8.05 13.02
CA HIS A 46 6.57 -7.44 12.71
C HIS A 46 6.29 -6.29 13.69
N THR A 47 6.14 -5.07 13.20
CA THR A 47 5.83 -3.89 14.02
C THR A 47 4.41 -3.43 13.74
N LEU A 48 3.64 -3.23 14.81
CA LEU A 48 2.26 -2.73 14.83
C LEU A 48 2.26 -1.38 15.56
N ASP A 49 2.11 -0.29 14.84
CA ASP A 49 2.14 1.08 15.38
C ASP A 49 0.82 1.83 15.18
N ARG A 50 -0.22 1.14 14.68
CA ARG A 50 -1.52 1.73 14.41
C ARG A 50 -2.66 1.22 15.28
N ASP A 51 -3.27 2.12 16.04
CA ASP A 51 -4.47 1.82 16.84
C ASP A 51 -5.77 2.01 16.05
N ASN A 52 -6.10 1.05 15.17
CA ASN A 52 -7.40 1.06 14.47
C ASN A 52 -8.57 0.55 15.34
N THR A 53 -8.31 0.05 16.54
CA THR A 53 -9.36 -0.41 17.46
C THR A 53 -9.79 0.65 18.48
N GLY A 54 -8.93 1.64 18.75
CA GLY A 54 -9.11 2.61 19.85
C GLY A 54 -8.80 2.03 21.23
N ALA A 55 -8.14 0.87 21.29
CA ALA A 55 -7.85 0.12 22.51
C ALA A 55 -6.35 -0.18 22.66
N GLY A 56 -5.48 0.56 21.97
CA GLY A 56 -4.04 0.26 21.91
C GLY A 56 -3.76 -1.07 21.20
N GLN A 57 -4.58 -1.43 20.21
CA GLN A 57 -4.45 -2.65 19.43
C GLN A 57 -4.66 -2.38 17.94
N GLU A 58 -4.07 -3.25 17.13
CA GLU A 58 -4.26 -3.29 15.70
C GLU A 58 -5.07 -4.54 15.31
N ALA A 59 -6.22 -4.32 14.68
CA ALA A 59 -7.05 -5.35 14.07
C ALA A 59 -6.57 -5.63 12.64
N LEU A 60 -6.27 -6.89 12.37
CA LEU A 60 -5.65 -7.39 11.15
C LEU A 60 -6.51 -8.50 10.54
N ARG A 61 -6.40 -8.67 9.22
CA ARG A 61 -6.92 -9.81 8.48
C ARG A 61 -5.85 -10.37 7.56
N ILE A 62 -5.70 -11.68 7.56
CA ILE A 62 -4.90 -12.43 6.60
C ILE A 62 -5.84 -13.07 5.61
N ASP A 63 -5.58 -12.88 4.33
CA ASP A 63 -6.24 -13.60 3.24
C ASP A 63 -5.18 -14.28 2.37
N ILE A 64 -5.38 -15.57 2.08
CA ILE A 64 -4.53 -16.32 1.16
C ILE A 64 -5.37 -16.86 0.03
N THR A 65 -4.99 -16.57 -1.21
CA THR A 65 -5.67 -17.04 -2.42
C THR A 65 -4.74 -17.85 -3.30
N ASP A 66 -5.28 -18.73 -4.14
CA ASP A 66 -4.53 -19.42 -5.19
C ASP A 66 -4.50 -18.62 -6.51
N GLY A 67 -3.86 -19.18 -7.55
CA GLY A 67 -3.71 -18.56 -8.87
C GLY A 67 -5.02 -18.36 -9.64
N TYR A 68 -6.11 -19.00 -9.22
CA TYR A 68 -7.46 -18.75 -9.75
C TYR A 68 -8.22 -17.68 -8.96
N GLY A 69 -7.61 -17.11 -7.91
CA GLY A 69 -8.26 -16.16 -7.00
C GLY A 69 -9.17 -16.84 -5.97
N THR A 70 -9.06 -18.16 -5.78
CA THR A 70 -9.85 -18.88 -4.79
C THR A 70 -9.27 -18.62 -3.40
N LEU A 71 -10.10 -18.18 -2.45
CA LEU A 71 -9.69 -18.02 -1.05
C LEU A 71 -9.45 -19.40 -0.41
N ILE A 72 -8.19 -19.67 -0.06
CA ILE A 72 -7.75 -20.95 0.53
C ILE A 72 -7.42 -20.84 2.03
N TYR A 73 -7.34 -19.62 2.57
CA TYR A 73 -7.25 -19.35 4.00
C TYR A 73 -7.70 -17.93 4.32
N THR A 74 -8.34 -17.73 5.48
CA THR A 74 -8.59 -16.40 6.03
C THR A 74 -8.58 -16.43 7.55
N LEU A 75 -8.06 -15.38 8.18
CA LEU A 75 -8.03 -15.22 9.63
C LEU A 75 -8.09 -13.73 9.98
N SER A 76 -8.98 -13.35 10.89
CA SER A 76 -8.98 -12.02 11.51
C SER A 76 -8.57 -12.12 12.97
N PHE A 77 -7.71 -11.21 13.42
CA PHE A 77 -7.22 -11.15 14.79
C PHE A 77 -6.88 -9.71 15.19
N SER A 78 -6.68 -9.46 16.48
CA SER A 78 -6.15 -8.20 16.98
C SER A 78 -4.95 -8.45 17.87
N ASN A 79 -3.92 -7.62 17.74
CA ASN A 79 -2.73 -7.67 18.58
C ASN A 79 -2.48 -6.31 19.24
N VAL A 80 -1.84 -6.32 20.40
CA VAL A 80 -1.35 -5.09 21.05
C VAL A 80 -0.30 -4.41 20.16
N LEU A 81 -0.24 -3.08 20.22
CA LEU A 81 0.81 -2.34 19.52
C LEU A 81 2.20 -2.71 20.06
N GLY A 82 3.20 -2.72 19.17
CA GLY A 82 4.58 -3.04 19.51
C GLY A 82 5.33 -3.75 18.39
N THR A 83 6.56 -4.19 18.69
CA THR A 83 7.39 -4.96 17.77
C THR A 83 7.53 -6.41 18.25
N PHE A 84 7.25 -7.34 17.34
CA PHE A 84 7.28 -8.78 17.55
C PHE A 84 8.40 -9.40 16.71
N ALA A 85 9.37 -10.07 17.33
CA ALA A 85 10.51 -10.66 16.63
C ALA A 85 10.22 -12.03 16.00
N GLY A 86 9.05 -12.62 16.24
CA GLY A 86 8.70 -13.99 15.86
C GLY A 86 8.05 -14.14 14.48
N GLY A 87 8.00 -13.08 13.67
CA GLY A 87 7.21 -13.04 12.44
C GLY A 87 5.70 -12.96 12.71
N ILE A 88 4.90 -13.31 11.70
CA ILE A 88 3.43 -13.17 11.73
C ILE A 88 2.77 -14.50 12.12
N GLY A 89 3.39 -15.64 11.81
CA GLY A 89 2.90 -16.99 12.17
C GLY A 89 2.94 -17.98 11.02
N ASP A 90 2.36 -19.15 11.23
CA ASP A 90 2.23 -20.24 10.25
C ASP A 90 0.75 -20.48 9.93
N PHE A 91 0.39 -20.50 8.65
CA PHE A 91 -0.98 -20.47 8.15
C PHE A 91 -1.28 -21.66 7.25
N PHE A 92 -1.83 -22.73 7.84
CA PHE A 92 -2.26 -23.92 7.12
C PHE A 92 -3.52 -23.67 6.30
N TYR A 93 -3.46 -23.99 5.01
CA TYR A 93 -4.58 -23.78 4.09
C TYR A 93 -5.79 -24.64 4.49
N THR A 94 -6.98 -24.04 4.46
CA THR A 94 -8.23 -24.79 4.69
C THR A 94 -8.65 -25.59 3.46
N THR A 95 -8.17 -25.16 2.28
CA THR A 95 -8.37 -25.83 0.99
C THR A 95 -7.02 -25.89 0.26
N PRO A 96 -6.60 -27.03 -0.30
CA PRO A 96 -5.36 -27.09 -1.09
C PRO A 96 -5.41 -26.14 -2.31
N PRO A 97 -4.32 -25.42 -2.62
CA PRO A 97 -4.26 -24.54 -3.78
C PRO A 97 -4.41 -25.33 -5.10
N ALA A 98 -5.14 -24.77 -6.07
CA ALA A 98 -5.33 -25.40 -7.38
C ALA A 98 -4.43 -24.82 -8.48
N ALA A 99 -3.85 -23.63 -8.26
CA ALA A 99 -2.93 -22.98 -9.19
C ALA A 99 -1.93 -22.04 -8.49
N ASN A 100 -0.83 -21.75 -9.17
CA ASN A 100 0.09 -20.66 -8.83
C ASN A 100 -0.29 -19.37 -9.58
N PRO A 101 0.05 -18.18 -9.04
CA PRO A 101 0.73 -17.96 -7.76
C PRO A 101 -0.21 -18.06 -6.56
N ILE A 102 0.32 -18.51 -5.41
CA ILE A 102 -0.34 -18.37 -4.12
C ILE A 102 -0.07 -16.95 -3.63
N THR A 103 -1.11 -16.19 -3.30
CA THR A 103 -1.01 -14.80 -2.85
C THR A 103 -1.34 -14.71 -1.37
N PHE A 104 -0.43 -14.13 -0.58
CA PHE A 104 -0.62 -13.81 0.84
C PHE A 104 -0.84 -12.30 0.99
N THR A 105 -1.93 -11.92 1.65
CA THR A 105 -2.22 -10.51 1.97
C THR A 105 -2.46 -10.36 3.48
N LEU A 106 -1.67 -9.51 4.15
CA LEU A 106 -1.98 -9.01 5.49
C LEU A 106 -2.57 -7.62 5.36
N THR A 107 -3.76 -7.42 5.90
CA THR A 107 -4.53 -6.18 5.83
C THR A 107 -4.81 -5.66 7.23
N SER A 108 -4.38 -4.43 7.53
CA SER A 108 -4.83 -3.69 8.69
C SER A 108 -6.22 -3.09 8.44
N LEU A 109 -7.21 -3.52 9.20
CA LEU A 109 -8.63 -3.25 8.95
C LEU A 109 -9.00 -1.78 9.21
N ALA A 110 -10.01 -1.23 8.52
CA ALA A 110 -10.49 0.11 8.85
C ALA A 110 -11.04 0.19 10.28
N GLY A 111 -10.81 1.31 10.97
CA GLY A 111 -11.30 1.51 12.34
C GLY A 111 -10.69 2.73 13.02
N ASN A 112 -11.34 3.25 14.07
CA ASN A 112 -10.88 4.42 14.83
C ASN A 112 -10.54 5.65 13.97
N GLY A 113 -11.33 5.89 12.91
CA GLY A 113 -11.11 6.99 11.96
C GLY A 113 -9.96 6.75 10.95
N LEU A 114 -9.35 5.56 10.95
CA LEU A 114 -8.27 5.18 10.05
C LEU A 114 -8.81 4.26 8.93
N PRO A 115 -8.36 4.43 7.66
CA PRO A 115 -8.79 3.60 6.54
C PRO A 115 -8.19 2.18 6.60
N GLU A 116 -8.68 1.26 5.78
CA GLU A 116 -8.04 -0.05 5.59
C GLU A 116 -6.71 0.11 4.84
N GLN A 117 -5.70 -0.70 5.18
CA GLN A 117 -4.37 -0.68 4.56
C GLN A 117 -3.86 -2.11 4.34
N ILE A 118 -3.25 -2.38 3.19
CA ILE A 118 -2.49 -3.62 2.95
C ILE A 118 -1.06 -3.40 3.47
N ASP A 119 -0.64 -4.24 4.42
CA ASP A 119 0.66 -4.15 5.07
C ASP A 119 1.69 -5.09 4.43
N VAL A 120 1.24 -6.28 4.06
CA VAL A 120 2.07 -7.31 3.41
C VAL A 120 1.34 -7.83 2.19
N PHE A 121 2.05 -7.89 1.07
CA PHE A 121 1.61 -8.53 -0.14
C PHE A 121 2.79 -9.35 -0.68
N GLU A 122 2.68 -10.67 -0.61
CA GLU A 122 3.68 -11.59 -1.10
C GLU A 122 3.06 -12.68 -1.97
N GLN A 123 3.85 -13.20 -2.90
CA GLN A 123 3.44 -14.29 -3.78
C GLN A 123 4.49 -15.39 -3.77
N GLY A 124 4.02 -16.63 -3.86
CA GLY A 124 4.88 -17.79 -4.02
C GLY A 124 4.22 -18.88 -4.85
N GLU A 125 4.88 -20.03 -4.88
CA GLU A 125 4.50 -21.14 -5.74
C GLU A 125 4.45 -22.44 -4.94
N CYS A 126 3.50 -23.31 -5.28
CA CYS A 126 3.47 -24.71 -4.88
C CYS A 126 3.90 -25.58 -6.09
N ALA A 127 4.90 -26.43 -5.87
CA ALA A 127 5.47 -27.27 -6.92
C ALA A 127 4.44 -28.25 -7.49
N GLY A 128 4.38 -28.33 -8.82
CA GLY A 128 3.49 -29.25 -9.55
C GLY A 128 2.09 -28.69 -9.85
N LEU A 129 1.73 -27.51 -9.35
CA LEU A 129 0.51 -26.83 -9.77
C LEU A 129 0.67 -26.12 -11.12
N PRO A 130 -0.41 -26.02 -11.91
CA PRO A 130 -0.40 -25.15 -13.08
C PRO A 130 -0.16 -23.70 -12.63
N THR A 131 0.66 -22.99 -13.39
CA THR A 131 0.79 -21.54 -13.23
C THR A 131 -0.29 -20.89 -14.08
N VAL A 132 -1.26 -20.28 -13.43
CA VAL A 132 -2.19 -19.37 -14.11
C VAL A 132 -1.40 -18.10 -14.30
N GLY A 133 -1.13 -17.76 -15.56
CA GLY A 133 -0.26 -16.65 -15.91
C GLY A 133 -0.57 -15.44 -15.04
N THR A 134 0.44 -14.99 -14.29
CA THR A 134 0.53 -13.59 -13.86
C THR A 134 0.64 -12.64 -15.07
N ASP A 135 0.84 -13.23 -16.26
CA ASP A 135 0.74 -12.65 -17.60
C ASP A 135 -0.69 -12.23 -17.97
N THR A 136 -1.13 -11.14 -17.38
CA THR A 136 -0.95 -9.88 -18.09
C THR A 136 -0.90 -8.83 -17.01
N CYS A 137 0.28 -8.28 -16.73
CA CYS A 137 0.28 -6.86 -16.44
C CYS A 137 -0.33 -6.22 -17.70
N PRO A 138 -1.57 -5.72 -17.69
CA PRO A 138 -2.20 -5.26 -18.93
C PRO A 138 -1.41 -4.12 -19.55
N ASN A 139 -0.64 -3.42 -18.71
CA ASN A 139 0.24 -2.34 -19.07
C ASN A 139 1.59 -2.55 -18.37
N PRO A 140 2.48 -3.41 -18.91
CA PRO A 140 3.80 -3.61 -18.34
C PRO A 140 4.53 -2.28 -18.30
N LEU A 141 5.40 -2.11 -17.31
CA LEU A 141 6.19 -0.90 -17.20
C LEU A 141 7.04 -0.72 -18.48
N PRO A 142 6.98 0.45 -19.15
CA PRO A 142 7.80 0.70 -20.33
C PRO A 142 9.29 0.60 -19.99
N THR A 143 10.11 0.05 -20.89
CA THR A 143 11.57 -0.06 -20.71
C THR A 143 12.26 1.30 -20.56
N SER A 144 11.60 2.39 -20.97
CA SER A 144 12.07 3.76 -20.84
C SER A 144 11.65 4.46 -19.54
N ALA A 145 10.97 3.75 -18.62
CA ALA A 145 10.54 4.35 -17.37
C ALA A 145 11.72 4.77 -16.50
N VAL A 146 11.63 5.97 -15.93
CA VAL A 146 12.61 6.51 -14.97
C VAL A 146 11.95 6.66 -13.62
N LEU A 147 12.70 6.43 -12.54
CA LEU A 147 12.22 6.58 -11.17
C LEU A 147 12.29 8.03 -10.71
N TYR A 148 11.18 8.56 -10.23
CA TYR A 148 11.09 9.88 -9.62
C TYR A 148 10.42 9.80 -8.25
N ASN A 149 10.78 10.73 -7.36
CA ASN A 149 10.09 10.87 -6.08
C ASN A 149 8.89 11.81 -6.25
N ILE A 150 7.73 11.34 -5.83
CA ILE A 150 6.52 12.14 -5.72
C ILE A 150 6.27 12.42 -4.23
N PRO A 151 6.16 13.70 -3.82
CA PRO A 151 5.86 14.06 -2.45
C PRO A 151 4.43 13.65 -2.08
N ALA A 152 4.17 13.55 -0.78
CA ALA A 152 2.86 13.19 -0.27
C ALA A 152 1.78 14.19 -0.74
N GLY A 153 0.63 13.69 -1.18
CA GLY A 153 -0.52 14.53 -1.55
C GLY A 153 -0.48 15.06 -2.99
N ALA A 154 0.30 14.45 -3.88
CA ALA A 154 0.27 14.82 -5.29
C ALA A 154 -1.08 14.41 -5.90
N LEU A 155 -1.86 15.41 -6.31
CA LEU A 155 -3.14 15.21 -6.99
C LEU A 155 -2.94 14.37 -8.26
N ALA A 156 -3.74 13.31 -8.43
CA ALA A 156 -3.71 12.47 -9.61
C ALA A 156 -4.84 12.80 -10.58
N PHE A 157 -4.56 12.81 -11.88
CA PHE A 157 -5.47 13.19 -12.96
C PHE A 157 -5.60 12.07 -14.00
N PHE A 158 -6.76 11.91 -14.65
CA PHE A 158 -6.95 10.95 -15.73
C PHE A 158 -6.32 11.40 -17.05
N GLU A 159 -6.14 12.71 -17.22
CA GLU A 159 -5.59 13.37 -18.40
C GLU A 159 -4.68 14.54 -17.94
N PRO A 160 -3.74 15.04 -18.76
CA PRO A 160 -2.80 16.11 -18.39
C PRO A 160 -3.47 17.50 -18.40
N ARG A 161 -4.54 17.66 -17.60
CA ARG A 161 -5.32 18.90 -17.46
C ARG A 161 -6.02 18.97 -16.10
N SER A 162 -6.22 20.19 -15.60
CA SER A 162 -6.65 20.45 -14.22
C SER A 162 -8.10 20.06 -13.91
N ASP A 163 -8.95 19.89 -14.92
CA ASP A 163 -10.35 19.48 -14.77
C ASP A 163 -10.55 17.95 -14.79
N ALA A 164 -9.49 17.18 -15.05
CA ALA A 164 -9.52 15.71 -15.11
C ALA A 164 -9.11 15.03 -13.79
N TYR A 165 -9.33 15.68 -12.65
CA TYR A 165 -8.92 15.16 -11.34
C TYR A 165 -9.61 13.83 -11.01
N THR A 166 -8.85 12.88 -10.49
CA THR A 166 -9.33 11.52 -10.19
C THR A 166 -10.14 11.43 -8.88
N GLY A 167 -10.06 12.45 -8.02
CA GLY A 167 -10.58 12.36 -6.65
C GLY A 167 -9.63 11.67 -5.67
N PHE A 168 -8.41 11.35 -6.11
CA PHE A 168 -7.39 10.62 -5.35
C PHE A 168 -6.03 11.32 -5.44
N ASP A 169 -5.32 11.29 -4.32
CA ASP A 169 -3.95 11.79 -4.19
C ASP A 169 -2.99 10.60 -4.10
N LEU A 170 -1.88 10.68 -4.82
CA LEU A 170 -0.86 9.64 -4.74
C LEU A 170 -0.16 9.66 -3.38
N PRO A 171 0.04 8.49 -2.75
CA PRO A 171 0.88 8.40 -1.58
C PRO A 171 2.33 8.80 -1.93
N PRO A 172 3.08 9.37 -0.96
CA PRO A 172 4.49 9.65 -1.17
C PRO A 172 5.23 8.38 -1.57
N GLY A 173 6.16 8.49 -2.50
CA GLY A 173 6.94 7.33 -2.91
C GLY A 173 7.79 7.55 -4.14
N THR A 174 8.51 6.49 -4.50
CA THR A 174 9.25 6.40 -5.75
C THR A 174 8.35 5.79 -6.81
N TRP A 175 8.06 6.57 -7.83
CA TRP A 175 7.13 6.24 -8.90
C TRP A 175 7.83 6.19 -10.23
N TYR A 176 7.31 5.38 -11.14
CA TYR A 176 7.80 5.33 -12.50
C TYR A 176 7.13 6.41 -13.34
N VAL A 177 7.93 7.28 -13.95
CA VAL A 177 7.49 8.29 -14.91
C VAL A 177 7.90 7.85 -16.31
N THR A 178 6.97 7.96 -17.25
CA THR A 178 7.21 7.52 -18.64
C THR A 178 6.99 8.61 -19.69
N ASP A 179 6.26 9.67 -19.34
CA ASP A 179 5.92 10.75 -20.27
C ASP A 179 5.69 12.07 -19.53
N ASN A 180 5.81 13.19 -20.24
CA ASN A 180 5.53 14.54 -19.74
C ASN A 180 4.73 15.31 -20.79
N GLU A 181 3.57 15.83 -20.41
CA GLU A 181 2.67 16.57 -21.29
C GLU A 181 1.97 17.70 -20.55
N ASN A 182 1.95 18.90 -21.13
CA ASN A 182 1.24 20.09 -20.61
C ASN A 182 1.58 20.45 -19.14
N GLY A 183 2.81 20.16 -18.68
CA GLY A 183 3.22 20.40 -17.31
C GLY A 183 2.76 19.31 -16.33
N TYR A 184 2.40 18.13 -16.84
CA TYR A 184 2.07 16.94 -16.07
C TYR A 184 2.97 15.77 -16.44
N ALA A 185 3.42 15.00 -15.46
CA ALA A 185 4.14 13.75 -15.63
C ALA A 185 3.16 12.57 -15.56
N GLN A 186 3.28 11.63 -16.49
CA GLN A 186 2.54 10.37 -16.47
C GLN A 186 3.24 9.38 -15.54
N VAL A 187 2.52 8.92 -14.52
CA VAL A 187 3.05 8.02 -13.48
C VAL A 187 2.34 6.67 -13.48
N TRP A 188 3.08 5.62 -13.10
CA TRP A 188 2.63 4.24 -13.17
C TRP A 188 2.59 3.57 -11.81
N ILE A 189 1.43 2.99 -11.51
CA ILE A 189 1.29 1.94 -10.49
C ILE A 189 1.61 0.62 -11.21
N ALA A 190 2.72 -0.03 -10.85
CA ALA A 190 3.13 -1.27 -11.50
C ALA A 190 2.02 -2.35 -11.44
N CYS A 191 1.99 -3.22 -12.45
CA CYS A 191 1.09 -4.38 -12.56
C CYS A 191 -0.43 -4.13 -12.67
N GLN A 192 -0.95 -2.96 -12.28
CA GLN A 192 -2.39 -2.62 -12.32
C GLN A 192 -2.71 -1.33 -13.09
N ALA A 193 -1.76 -0.79 -13.86
CA ALA A 193 -1.71 0.63 -14.26
C ALA A 193 -3.02 1.18 -14.86
N ARG A 194 -3.81 1.84 -14.01
CA ARG A 194 -4.46 3.08 -14.44
C ARG A 194 -3.35 4.12 -14.53
N ARG A 195 -3.03 4.54 -15.75
CA ARG A 195 -2.16 5.69 -15.99
C ARG A 195 -2.82 6.89 -15.34
N VAL A 196 -2.08 7.58 -14.49
CA VAL A 196 -2.51 8.86 -13.93
C VAL A 196 -1.43 9.90 -14.21
N TRP A 197 -1.87 11.14 -14.30
CA TRP A 197 -1.02 12.29 -14.53
C TRP A 197 -0.89 13.04 -13.21
N VAL A 198 0.30 13.55 -12.92
CA VAL A 198 0.55 14.45 -11.78
C VAL A 198 1.17 15.73 -12.30
N PRO A 199 0.91 16.89 -11.69
CA PRO A 199 1.64 18.12 -12.05
C PRO A 199 3.15 17.89 -11.92
N GLU A 200 3.94 18.30 -12.91
CA GLU A 200 5.41 18.17 -12.92
C GLU A 200 6.07 18.86 -11.72
N ALA A 201 5.45 19.91 -11.19
CA ALA A 201 5.89 20.57 -9.97
C ALA A 201 5.93 19.64 -8.74
N ASN A 202 5.17 18.52 -8.80
CA ASN A 202 5.16 17.47 -7.78
C ASN A 202 6.14 16.33 -8.11
N VAL A 203 6.98 16.44 -9.13
CA VAL A 203 7.92 15.40 -9.51
C VAL A 203 9.34 15.88 -9.23
N VAL A 204 9.95 15.35 -8.17
CA VAL A 204 11.33 15.70 -7.81
C VAL A 204 12.27 14.66 -8.40
N GLY A 205 13.10 15.11 -9.34
CA GLY A 205 14.15 14.29 -9.94
C GLY A 205 15.07 13.71 -8.88
N LEU A 206 15.24 12.39 -8.91
CA LEU A 206 16.41 11.74 -8.33
C LEU A 206 17.58 12.11 -9.24
N GLY A 207 18.34 13.15 -8.89
CA GLY A 207 19.48 13.59 -9.68
C GLY A 207 20.37 12.40 -10.05
N GLY A 208 20.56 12.18 -11.35
CA GLY A 208 21.49 11.17 -11.89
C GLY A 208 22.95 11.53 -11.61
#